data_AF-W4L970-F1
#
_entry.id   AF-W4L970-F1
#
_cell.length_a   1.000
_cell.length_b   1.000
_cell.length_c   1.000
_cell.angle_alpha   90.00
_cell.angle_beta   90.00
_cell.angle_gamma   90.00
#
_symmetry.space_group_name_H-M   'P 1'
#
loop_
_entity.id
_entity.type
_entity.pdbx_description
1 polymer ?
#
loop_
_entity_poly.entity_id
_entity_poly.type
_entity_poly.pdbx_seq_one_letter_code
_entity_poly.pdbx_strand_id
1 'polypeptide(L)'
;MPGSPKGKAGPTLESRLEFLYASLGQDIERLKTIPLNPPTAKEYIFAIFRKKVIPMRLFHPVVDEWNKMAVTGYGSQWQLHNAFTEHIKHLSPAVAFNATRKVGQFFQM
;
A
#
# COMPACT_ATOMS: atom_id res chain seq x y z
N MET A 1 39.53 -4.42 38.27
CA MET A 1 38.15 -3.90 38.44
C MET A 1 37.73 -3.18 37.16
N PRO A 2 36.43 -3.20 36.81
CA PRO A 2 35.89 -4.00 35.72
C PRO A 2 35.77 -3.23 34.39
N GLY A 3 36.11 -3.91 33.29
CA GLY A 3 35.80 -3.46 31.94
C GLY A 3 34.29 -3.50 31.70
N SER A 4 33.71 -2.31 31.49
CA SER A 4 32.34 -2.10 31.03
C SER A 4 32.37 -1.51 29.61
N PRO A 5 31.28 -1.58 28.85
CA PRO A 5 30.78 -2.74 28.16
C PRO A 5 31.00 -2.61 26.64
N LYS A 6 31.15 -3.73 25.94
CA LYS A 6 31.11 -3.77 24.46
C LYS A 6 29.80 -3.16 23.99
N GLY A 7 29.86 -1.96 23.43
CA GLY A 7 28.74 -1.36 22.71
C GLY A 7 28.31 -2.30 21.60
N LYS A 8 27.08 -2.84 21.69
CA LYS A 8 26.49 -3.58 20.58
C LYS A 8 26.34 -2.58 19.43
N ALA A 9 27.17 -2.73 18.40
CA ALA A 9 26.99 -1.99 17.16
C ALA A 9 25.55 -2.22 16.68
N GLY A 10 24.78 -1.14 16.58
CA GLY A 10 23.42 -1.22 16.04
C GLY A 10 23.44 -1.75 14.60
N PRO A 11 22.31 -2.25 14.09
CA PRO A 11 22.24 -2.76 12.72
C PRO A 11 22.67 -1.68 11.73
N THR A 12 23.57 -2.05 10.81
CA THR A 12 24.07 -1.19 9.74
C THR A 12 22.91 -0.70 8.87
N LEU A 13 23.08 0.44 8.18
CA LEU A 13 22.07 0.96 7.26
C LEU A 13 21.66 -0.09 6.21
N GLU A 14 22.63 -0.84 5.70
CA GLU A 14 22.42 -1.94 4.75
C GLU A 14 21.52 -3.04 5.33
N SER A 15 21.82 -3.53 6.54
CA SER A 15 20.99 -4.55 7.19
C SER A 15 19.56 -4.08 7.48
N ARG A 16 19.37 -2.78 7.76
CA ARG A 16 18.04 -2.19 7.92
C ARG A 16 17.30 -2.12 6.59
N LEU A 17 17.97 -1.75 5.51
CA LEU A 17 17.37 -1.70 4.18
C LEU A 17 16.97 -3.09 3.70
N GLU A 18 17.85 -4.08 3.83
CA GLU A 18 17.55 -5.48 3.48
C GLU A 18 16.32 -6.01 4.24
N PHE A 19 16.24 -5.73 5.55
CA PHE A 19 15.08 -6.10 6.36
C PHE A 19 13.78 -5.43 5.86
N LEU A 20 13.83 -4.13 5.56
CA LEU A 20 12.68 -3.38 5.04
C LEU A 20 12.23 -3.89 3.66
N TYR A 21 13.17 -4.20 2.77
CA TYR A 21 12.88 -4.77 1.46
C TYR A 21 12.24 -6.16 1.57
N ALA A 22 12.75 -7.01 2.46
CA ALA A 22 12.18 -8.34 2.70
C ALA A 22 10.76 -8.24 3.27
N SER A 23 10.52 -7.35 4.24
CA SER A 23 9.19 -7.09 4.80
C SER A 23 8.21 -6.62 3.72
N LEU A 24 8.61 -5.63 2.90
CA LEU A 24 7.77 -5.14 1.81
C LEU A 24 7.41 -6.24 0.80
N GLY A 25 8.37 -7.10 0.46
CA GLY A 25 8.13 -8.26 -0.41
C GLY A 25 7.07 -9.21 0.18
N GLN A 26 7.16 -9.52 1.47
CA GLN A 26 6.18 -10.37 2.16
C GLN A 26 4.78 -9.74 2.17
N ASP A 27 4.68 -8.44 2.40
CA ASP A 27 3.39 -7.74 2.38
C ASP A 27 2.75 -7.75 0.99
N ILE A 28 3.54 -7.57 -0.06
CA ILE A 28 3.07 -7.66 -1.44
C ILE A 28 2.54 -9.07 -1.73
N GLU A 29 3.29 -10.12 -1.38
CA GLU A 29 2.86 -11.51 -1.59
C GLU A 29 1.59 -11.84 -0.78
N ARG A 30 1.50 -11.35 0.47
CA ARG A 30 0.28 -11.46 1.27
C ARG A 30 -0.91 -10.82 0.55
N LEU A 31 -0.79 -9.59 0.04
CA LEU A 31 -1.91 -8.92 -0.62
C LEU A 31 -2.32 -9.57 -1.95
N LYS A 32 -1.37 -10.19 -2.67
CA LYS A 32 -1.66 -10.96 -3.89
C LYS A 32 -2.52 -12.20 -3.61
N THR A 33 -2.35 -12.81 -2.43
CA THR A 33 -3.08 -14.02 -2.04
C THR A 33 -4.45 -13.77 -1.43
N ILE A 34 -4.81 -12.51 -1.11
CA ILE A 34 -6.14 -12.17 -0.57
C ILE A 34 -7.08 -11.81 -1.73
N PRO A 35 -8.01 -12.70 -2.12
CA PRO A 35 -8.95 -12.43 -3.19
C PRO A 35 -10.00 -11.40 -2.76
N LEU A 36 -10.43 -10.58 -3.72
CA LEU A 36 -11.52 -9.64 -3.61
C LEU A 36 -12.57 -9.97 -4.67
N ASN A 37 -13.80 -10.16 -4.22
CA ASN A 37 -14.97 -10.20 -5.09
C ASN A 37 -15.44 -8.75 -5.40
N PRO A 38 -16.31 -8.55 -6.41
CA PRO A 38 -16.75 -7.21 -6.79
C PRO A 38 -17.43 -6.41 -5.68
N PRO A 39 -18.38 -6.98 -4.88
CA PRO A 39 -18.99 -6.27 -3.75
C PRO A 39 -17.97 -5.76 -2.73
N THR A 40 -17.04 -6.62 -2.30
CA THR A 40 -16.02 -6.26 -1.31
C THR A 40 -15.04 -5.24 -1.89
N ALA A 41 -14.60 -5.37 -3.14
CA ALA A 41 -13.75 -4.37 -3.79
C ALA A 41 -14.42 -2.99 -3.81
N LYS A 42 -15.72 -2.95 -4.14
CA LYS A 42 -16.53 -1.73 -4.11
C LYS A 42 -16.56 -1.12 -2.70
N GLU A 43 -16.83 -1.90 -1.67
CA GLU A 43 -16.82 -1.44 -0.27
C GLU A 43 -15.48 -0.82 0.13
N TYR A 44 -14.36 -1.47 -0.24
CA TYR A 44 -13.02 -0.94 0.01
C TYR A 44 -12.82 0.41 -0.68
N ILE A 45 -13.22 0.52 -1.95
CA ILE A 45 -13.15 1.77 -2.70
C ILE A 45 -13.92 2.87 -1.97
N PHE A 46 -15.20 2.64 -1.67
CA PHE A 46 -16.01 3.62 -0.96
C PHE A 46 -15.43 3.98 0.41
N ALA A 47 -14.91 3.02 1.18
CA ALA A 47 -14.33 3.26 2.49
C ALA A 47 -13.10 4.19 2.44
N ILE A 48 -12.21 4.00 1.45
CA ILE A 48 -11.00 4.82 1.26
C ILE A 48 -11.40 6.28 0.94
N PHE A 49 -12.34 6.47 0.01
CA PHE A 49 -12.83 7.82 -0.34
C PHE A 49 -13.61 8.48 0.79
N ARG A 50 -14.48 7.73 1.50
CA ARG A 50 -15.23 8.22 2.65
C ARG A 50 -14.31 8.71 3.78
N LYS A 51 -13.20 8.00 4.02
CA LYS A 51 -12.16 8.39 4.98
C LYS A 51 -11.27 9.55 4.50
N LYS A 52 -11.52 10.11 3.30
CA LYS A 52 -10.73 11.16 2.67
C LYS A 52 -9.23 10.80 2.62
N VAL A 53 -8.94 9.53 2.35
CA VAL A 53 -7.57 9.03 2.20
C VAL A 53 -6.91 9.64 0.96
N ILE A 54 -7.69 9.75 -0.13
CA ILE A 54 -7.30 10.39 -1.39
C ILE A 54 -8.37 11.39 -1.88
N PRO A 55 -8.03 12.31 -2.81
CA PRO A 55 -8.99 13.28 -3.34
C PRO A 55 -10.15 12.64 -4.12
N MET A 56 -11.38 13.12 -3.90
CA MET A 56 -12.60 12.57 -4.53
C MET A 56 -12.57 12.57 -6.06
N ARG A 57 -11.84 13.51 -6.69
CA ARG A 57 -11.67 13.54 -8.16
C ARG A 57 -11.01 12.29 -8.74
N LEU A 58 -10.34 11.48 -7.92
CA LEU A 58 -9.74 10.21 -8.33
C LEU A 58 -10.72 9.03 -8.27
N PHE A 59 -11.97 9.23 -7.86
CA PHE A 59 -12.96 8.16 -7.71
C PHE A 59 -13.15 7.36 -9.00
N HIS A 60 -13.54 8.03 -10.08
CA HIS A 60 -13.75 7.38 -11.38
C HIS A 60 -12.47 6.76 -11.95
N PRO A 61 -11.31 7.46 -11.98
CA PRO A 61 -10.06 6.86 -12.40
C PRO A 61 -9.74 5.53 -11.69
N VAL A 62 -9.83 5.50 -10.35
CA VAL A 62 -9.56 4.29 -9.56
C VAL A 62 -10.53 3.15 -9.89
N VAL A 63 -11.82 3.46 -10.03
CA VAL A 63 -12.83 2.44 -10.39
C VAL A 63 -12.55 1.88 -11.78
N ASP A 64 -12.23 2.73 -12.75
CA ASP A 64 -11.91 2.30 -14.10
C ASP A 64 -10.65 1.44 -14.13
N GLU A 65 -9.61 1.84 -13.39
CA GLU A 65 -8.36 1.09 -13.31
C GLU A 65 -8.53 -0.26 -12.62
N TRP A 66 -9.34 -0.32 -11.54
CA TRP A 66 -9.73 -1.58 -10.92
C TRP A 66 -10.43 -2.51 -11.94
N ASN A 67 -11.38 -2.00 -12.71
CA ASN A 67 -12.11 -2.80 -13.70
C ASN A 67 -11.21 -3.32 -14.84
N LYS A 68 -10.14 -2.59 -15.19
CA LYS A 68 -9.13 -3.08 -16.15
C LYS A 68 -8.29 -4.22 -15.58
N MET A 69 -7.88 -4.11 -14.32
CA MET A 69 -7.02 -5.10 -13.66
C MET A 69 -7.78 -6.37 -13.25
N ALA A 70 -9.00 -6.21 -12.73
CA ALA A 70 -9.88 -7.28 -12.31
C ALA A 70 -10.73 -7.75 -13.49
N VAL A 71 -10.12 -8.44 -14.45
CA VAL A 71 -10.83 -9.03 -15.60
C VAL A 71 -11.86 -10.02 -15.04
N THR A 72 -13.16 -9.77 -15.24
CA THR A 72 -14.35 -10.42 -14.61
C THR A 72 -14.85 -9.84 -13.27
N GLY A 73 -14.24 -8.77 -12.77
CA GLY A 73 -14.60 -8.12 -11.49
C GLY A 73 -14.00 -8.78 -10.24
N TYR A 74 -13.29 -9.89 -10.41
CA TYR A 74 -12.51 -10.54 -9.38
C TYR A 74 -11.04 -10.13 -9.49
N GLY A 75 -10.42 -9.85 -8.35
CA GLY A 75 -9.00 -9.53 -8.28
C GLY A 75 -8.44 -9.79 -6.90
N SER A 76 -7.29 -9.23 -6.61
CA SER A 76 -6.62 -9.30 -5.30
C SER A 76 -6.59 -7.94 -4.62
N GLN A 77 -6.37 -7.92 -3.31
CA GLN A 77 -6.10 -6.65 -2.61
C GLN A 77 -4.89 -5.93 -3.20
N TRP A 78 -3.90 -6.66 -3.72
CA TRP A 78 -2.74 -6.07 -4.39
C TRP A 78 -3.12 -5.29 -5.67
N GLN A 79 -3.98 -5.86 -6.51
CA GLN A 79 -4.48 -5.17 -7.70
C GLN A 79 -5.29 -3.93 -7.32
N LEU A 80 -6.12 -4.01 -6.27
CA LEU A 80 -6.87 -2.85 -5.80
C LEU A 80 -5.94 -1.77 -5.26
N HIS A 81 -4.94 -2.13 -4.46
CA HIS A 81 -3.90 -1.21 -4.00
C HIS A 81 -3.23 -0.50 -5.19
N ASN A 82 -2.88 -1.23 -6.24
CA ASN A 82 -2.24 -0.68 -7.43
C ASN A 82 -3.17 0.26 -8.23
N ALA A 83 -4.46 -0.03 -8.30
CA ALA A 83 -5.44 0.87 -8.91
C ALA A 83 -5.45 2.25 -8.21
N PHE A 84 -5.22 2.29 -6.89
CA PHE A 84 -5.05 3.55 -6.17
C PHE A 84 -3.71 4.24 -6.45
N THR A 85 -2.60 3.51 -6.30
CA THR A 85 -1.26 4.10 -6.42
C THR A 85 -0.95 4.61 -7.82
N GLU A 86 -1.53 3.98 -8.86
CA GLU A 86 -1.43 4.41 -10.25
C GLU A 86 -1.92 5.84 -10.45
N HIS A 87 -2.98 6.26 -9.75
CA HIS A 87 -3.50 7.63 -9.87
C HIS A 87 -2.92 8.61 -8.85
N ILE A 88 -2.45 8.12 -7.71
CA ILE A 88 -1.82 8.95 -6.68
C ILE A 88 -0.53 9.60 -7.23
N LYS A 89 0.22 8.91 -8.09
CA LYS A 89 1.48 9.43 -8.67
C LYS A 89 1.30 10.72 -9.50
N HIS A 90 0.08 11.03 -9.94
CA HIS A 90 -0.25 12.24 -10.69
C HIS A 90 -0.67 13.42 -9.80
N LEU A 91 -0.69 13.24 -8.48
CA LEU A 91 -0.95 14.32 -7.53
C LEU A 91 0.31 15.16 -7.28
N SER A 92 0.15 16.33 -6.67
CA SER A 92 1.31 17.10 -6.20
C SER A 92 2.11 16.29 -5.17
N PRO A 93 3.45 16.43 -5.09
CA PRO A 93 4.30 15.54 -4.30
C PRO A 93 3.87 15.38 -2.83
N ALA A 94 3.51 16.48 -2.17
CA ALA A 94 3.07 16.45 -0.77
C ALA A 94 1.76 15.67 -0.59
N VAL A 95 0.80 15.83 -1.51
CA VAL A 95 -0.48 15.12 -1.49
C VAL A 95 -0.26 13.64 -1.84
N ALA A 96 0.57 13.36 -2.85
CA ALA A 96 0.92 12.02 -3.28
C ALA A 96 1.56 11.23 -2.13
N PHE A 97 2.57 11.78 -1.45
CA PHE A 97 3.24 11.14 -0.33
C PHE A 97 2.27 10.77 0.81
N ASN A 98 1.42 11.71 1.22
CA ASN A 98 0.45 11.47 2.29
C ASN A 98 -0.63 10.45 1.87
N ALA A 99 -1.09 10.53 0.62
CA ALA A 99 -2.05 9.59 0.05
C ALA A 99 -1.47 8.17 0.01
N THR A 100 -0.27 7.98 -0.53
CA THR A 100 0.44 6.69 -0.58
C THR A 100 0.60 6.10 0.81
N ARG A 101 1.06 6.90 1.79
CA ARG A 101 1.21 6.44 3.19
C ARG A 101 -0.13 5.97 3.78
N LYS A 102 -1.20 6.73 3.59
CA LYS A 102 -2.52 6.39 4.13
C LYS A 102 -3.15 5.19 3.42
N VAL A 103 -2.89 5.02 2.12
CA VAL A 103 -3.32 3.84 1.36
C VAL A 103 -2.56 2.61 1.84
N GLY A 104 -1.24 2.67 1.99
CA GLY A 104 -0.44 1.57 2.56
C GLY A 104 -0.97 1.14 3.93
N GLN A 105 -1.20 2.10 4.83
CA GLN A 105 -1.79 1.85 6.14
C GLN A 105 -3.18 1.20 6.08
N PHE A 106 -4.00 1.54 5.09
CA PHE A 106 -5.33 0.94 4.91
C PHE A 106 -5.22 -0.56 4.54
N PHE A 107 -4.22 -0.92 3.73
CA PHE A 107 -3.95 -2.31 3.34
C PHE A 107 -3.00 -3.06 4.28
N GLN A 108 -2.59 -2.41 5.39
CA GLN A 108 -1.64 -2.95 6.36
C GLN A 108 -0.28 -3.27 5.74
N MET A 109 0.24 -2.30 4.97
CA MET A 109 1.62 -2.23 4.47
C MET A 109 2.38 -1.07 5.14
#